data_AF-A8W6B1-F1
#
_entry.id   AF-A8W6B1-F1
#
_cell.length_a   1.000
_cell.length_b   1.000
_cell.length_c   1.000
_cell.angle_alpha   90.00
_cell.angle_beta   90.00
_cell.angle_gamma   90.00
#
_symmetry.space_group_name_H-M   'P 1'
#
loop_
_entity.id
_entity.type
_entity.pdbx_description
1 polymer ?
#
loop_
_entity_poly.entity_id
_entity_poly.type
_entity_poly.pdbx_seq_one_letter_code
_entity_poly.pdbx_strand_id
1 'polypeptide(L)'
;NHPAAWFYTSDALRTLCDIWDKHGSGLTNMHGSTGDIIFLGCKTEELEPTFSDLEGDLGGSGSDMRTPSCCVGPAREWACYDTLNACYDITQSFQDELHRPMFPYKYKFFGCPNDCAIARDM
;
A
#
# COMPACT_ATOMS: atom_id res chain seq x y z
N ASN A 1 2.29 -0.35 5.26
CA ASN A 1 1.83 -0.53 3.87
C ASN A 1 0.52 -1.30 3.92
N HIS A 2 -0.36 -1.17 2.93
CA HIS A 2 -1.63 -1.90 2.89
C HIS A 2 -1.43 -3.42 2.73
N PRO A 3 -2.27 -4.27 3.35
CA PRO A 3 -2.28 -5.70 3.10
C PRO A 3 -2.71 -6.00 1.66
N ALA A 4 -2.15 -7.07 1.09
CA ALA A 4 -2.50 -7.54 -0.25
C ALA A 4 -4.02 -7.76 -0.39
N ALA A 5 -4.59 -7.27 -1.48
CA ALA A 5 -6.03 -7.26 -1.77
C ALA A 5 -6.93 -6.60 -0.69
N TRP A 6 -6.38 -5.69 0.12
CA TRP A 6 -7.14 -4.81 1.01
C TRP A 6 -8.01 -5.54 2.05
N PHE A 7 -7.55 -6.69 2.56
CA PHE A 7 -8.21 -7.38 3.67
C PHE A 7 -7.81 -6.79 5.02
N TYR A 8 -8.79 -6.35 5.80
CA TYR A 8 -8.58 -5.79 7.13
C TYR A 8 -9.46 -6.45 8.18
N THR A 9 -8.96 -6.51 9.41
CA THR A 9 -9.81 -6.66 10.60
C THR A 9 -10.34 -5.30 11.02
N SER A 10 -11.48 -5.27 11.72
CA SER A 10 -11.99 -4.01 12.27
C SER A 10 -11.02 -3.35 13.24
N ASP A 11 -10.25 -4.16 13.96
CA ASP A 11 -9.32 -3.67 14.98
C ASP A 11 -8.14 -2.97 14.31
N ALA A 12 -7.59 -3.54 13.22
CA ALA A 12 -6.54 -2.89 12.44
C ALA A 12 -6.99 -1.52 11.90
N LEU A 13 -8.21 -1.42 11.38
CA LEU A 13 -8.74 -0.14 10.88
C LEU A 13 -8.96 0.88 12.01
N ARG A 14 -9.45 0.46 13.17
CA ARG A 14 -9.62 1.35 14.33
C ARG A 14 -8.28 1.88 14.82
N THR A 15 -7.26 1.03 14.91
CA THR A 15 -5.90 1.48 15.26
C THR A 15 -5.39 2.55 14.30
N LEU A 16 -5.59 2.37 12.99
CA LEU A 16 -5.21 3.39 12.00
C LEU A 16 -5.99 4.70 12.17
N CYS A 17 -7.29 4.63 12.48
CA CYS A 17 -8.09 5.81 12.78
C CYS A 17 -7.59 6.53 14.04
N ASP A 18 -7.33 5.80 15.13
CA ASP A 18 -6.88 6.38 16.40
C ASP A 18 -5.54 7.11 16.24
N ILE A 19 -4.61 6.54 15.47
CA ILE A 19 -3.32 7.18 15.14
C ILE A 19 -3.56 8.45 14.31
N TRP A 20 -4.43 8.39 13.30
CA TRP A 20 -4.64 9.52 12.40
C TRP A 20 -5.45 10.66 13.03
N ASP A 21 -6.36 10.36 13.94
CA ASP A 21 -7.07 11.36 14.74
C ASP A 21 -6.12 12.08 15.71
N LYS A 22 -5.07 11.39 16.19
CA LYS A 22 -4.06 11.97 17.07
C LYS A 22 -3.11 12.92 16.32
N HIS A 23 -2.67 12.55 15.12
CA HIS A 23 -1.57 13.24 14.42
C HIS A 23 -1.99 14.05 13.17
N GLY A 24 -3.19 13.80 12.65
CA GLY A 24 -3.62 14.29 11.35
C GLY A 24 -4.96 15.03 11.38
N SER A 25 -5.59 15.07 10.22
CA SER A 25 -6.87 15.73 10.00
C SER A 25 -8.09 14.85 10.33
N GLY A 26 -7.88 13.55 10.57
CA GLY A 26 -8.94 12.53 10.59
C GLY A 26 -9.51 12.15 9.21
N LEU A 27 -9.09 12.84 8.13
CA LEU A 27 -9.55 12.55 6.77
C LEU A 27 -8.64 11.52 6.09
N THR A 28 -9.25 10.55 5.41
CA THR A 28 -8.52 9.51 4.68
C THR A 28 -9.11 9.27 3.29
N ASN A 29 -8.28 8.76 2.36
CA ASN A 29 -8.77 8.05 1.19
C ASN A 29 -8.50 6.56 1.36
N MET A 30 -9.54 5.75 1.19
CA MET A 30 -9.51 4.28 1.27
C MET A 30 -10.00 3.72 -0.08
N HIS A 31 -9.15 3.58 -1.10
CA HIS A 31 -7.68 3.68 -1.13
C HIS A 31 -7.22 4.61 -2.27
N GLY A 32 -5.92 4.91 -2.32
CA GLY A 32 -5.30 5.51 -3.51
C GLY A 32 -5.34 4.55 -4.70
N SER A 33 -5.27 5.08 -5.92
CA SER A 33 -5.34 4.27 -7.15
C SER A 33 -4.21 3.25 -7.32
N THR A 34 -3.09 3.43 -6.61
CA THR A 34 -1.98 2.46 -6.59
C THR A 34 -2.20 1.37 -5.53
N GLY A 35 -2.97 1.66 -4.48
CA GLY A 35 -3.38 0.72 -3.43
C GLY A 35 -3.19 1.23 -2.00
N ASP A 36 -2.40 2.29 -1.80
CA ASP A 36 -2.08 2.81 -0.47
C ASP A 36 -3.30 3.36 0.28
N ILE A 37 -3.27 3.24 1.61
CA ILE A 37 -4.11 4.06 2.49
C ILE A 37 -3.55 5.49 2.47
N ILE A 38 -4.40 6.48 2.28
CA ILE A 38 -3.97 7.89 2.26
C ILE A 38 -4.45 8.56 3.54
N PHE A 39 -3.51 8.95 4.38
CA PHE A 39 -3.72 9.86 5.50
C PHE A 39 -3.65 11.31 4.99
N LEU A 40 -4.80 11.96 4.90
CA LEU A 40 -4.95 13.20 4.11
C LEU A 40 -4.76 14.45 4.96
N GLY A 41 -3.50 14.91 5.03
CA GLY A 41 -3.15 16.20 5.61
C GLY A 41 -2.77 16.13 7.09
N CYS A 42 -1.50 16.44 7.36
CA CYS A 42 -0.93 16.71 8.67
C CYS A 42 0.08 17.87 8.54
N LYS A 43 0.65 18.29 9.67
CA LYS A 43 1.77 19.24 9.69
C LYS A 43 3.10 18.49 9.59
N THR A 44 4.13 19.16 9.10
CA THR A 44 5.48 18.58 8.97
C THR A 44 6.03 18.01 10.28
N GLU A 45 5.76 18.67 11.40
CA GLU A 45 6.17 18.24 12.75
C GLU A 45 5.52 16.93 13.20
N GLU A 46 4.40 16.54 12.59
CA GLU A 46 3.67 15.30 12.93
C GLU A 46 4.10 14.10 12.07
N LEU A 47 4.94 14.28 11.03
CA LEU A 47 5.33 13.20 10.13
C LEU A 47 6.06 12.06 10.85
N GLU A 48 7.12 12.38 11.60
CA GLU A 48 7.92 11.39 12.32
C GLU A 48 7.15 10.77 13.51
N PRO A 49 6.39 11.55 14.33
CA PRO A 49 5.50 10.97 15.35
C PRO A 49 4.47 10.01 14.77
N THR A 50 3.81 10.37 13.66
CA THR A 50 2.85 9.48 12.99
C THR A 50 3.52 8.18 12.56
N PHE A 51 4.71 8.27 11.95
CA PHE A 51 5.45 7.08 11.51
C PHE A 51 5.88 6.20 12.68
N SER A 52 6.30 6.80 13.79
CA SER A 52 6.71 6.05 14.99
C SER A 52 5.56 5.27 15.63
N ASP A 53 4.34 5.81 15.58
CA ASP A 53 3.13 5.15 16.11
C ASP A 53 2.54 4.11 15.14
N LEU A 54 2.95 4.14 13.87
CA LEU A 54 2.57 3.12 12.89
C LEU A 54 3.42 1.86 13.09
N GLU A 55 2.80 0.74 13.48
CA GLU A 55 3.46 -0.58 13.52
C GLU A 55 3.72 -1.19 12.11
N GLY A 56 3.68 -0.36 11.06
CA GLY A 56 3.83 -0.78 9.68
C GLY A 56 4.48 0.28 8.81
N ASP A 57 4.78 -0.08 7.56
CA ASP A 57 5.63 0.78 6.73
C ASP A 57 4.90 1.85 5.90
N LEU A 58 5.63 2.80 5.33
CA LEU A 58 5.10 3.73 4.34
C LEU A 58 4.97 3.09 2.96
N GLY A 59 4.13 3.68 2.11
CA GLY A 59 4.07 3.35 0.68
C GLY A 59 5.18 4.05 -0.13
N GLY A 60 5.33 3.68 -1.39
CA GLY A 60 6.34 4.25 -2.29
C GLY A 60 5.87 5.55 -2.97
N SER A 61 6.75 6.55 -3.07
CA SER A 61 6.51 7.77 -3.83
C SER A 61 7.82 8.38 -4.38
N GLY A 62 7.77 8.85 -5.64
CA GLY A 62 8.93 9.41 -6.32
C GLY A 62 9.35 8.60 -7.54
N SER A 63 10.66 8.54 -7.80
CA SER A 63 11.28 7.74 -8.86
C SER A 63 11.81 6.42 -8.28
N ASP A 64 10.87 5.61 -7.83
CA ASP A 64 11.05 4.40 -7.04
C ASP A 64 10.11 3.29 -7.53
N MET A 65 10.22 2.11 -6.91
CA MET A 65 9.19 1.10 -6.97
C MET A 65 7.98 1.59 -6.17
N ARG A 66 6.83 1.71 -6.82
CA ARG A 66 5.59 2.07 -6.13
C ARG A 66 4.96 0.84 -5.53
N THR A 67 4.22 1.06 -4.45
CA THR A 67 3.46 0.05 -3.74
C THR A 67 2.78 -0.95 -4.68
N PRO A 68 3.20 -2.23 -4.67
CA PRO A 68 2.53 -3.27 -5.45
C PRO A 68 1.09 -3.45 -4.97
N SER A 69 0.20 -3.77 -5.90
CA SER A 69 -1.17 -4.17 -5.57
C SER A 69 -1.62 -5.35 -6.43
N CYS A 70 -2.60 -6.09 -5.93
CA CYS A 70 -3.10 -7.29 -6.59
C CYS A 70 -4.62 -7.44 -6.41
N CYS A 71 -5.22 -8.26 -7.27
CA CYS A 71 -6.60 -8.65 -7.09
C CYS A 71 -6.75 -9.60 -5.89
N VAL A 72 -8.00 -9.93 -5.57
CA VAL A 72 -8.38 -10.86 -4.50
C VAL A 72 -7.72 -12.25 -4.59
N GLY A 73 -7.21 -12.63 -5.77
CA GLY A 73 -6.39 -13.83 -5.91
C GLY A 73 -7.10 -15.10 -5.46
N PRO A 74 -6.38 -16.06 -4.85
CA PRO A 74 -6.94 -17.36 -4.46
C PRO A 74 -8.01 -17.28 -3.37
N ALA A 75 -8.25 -16.11 -2.78
CA ALA A 75 -9.44 -15.90 -1.95
C ALA A 75 -10.74 -15.96 -2.78
N ARG A 76 -10.67 -15.96 -4.12
CA ARG A 76 -11.75 -16.35 -5.03
C ARG A 76 -11.30 -17.29 -6.16
N GLU A 77 -12.27 -17.99 -6.73
CA GLU A 77 -12.14 -19.25 -7.46
C GLU A 77 -11.43 -19.20 -8.83
N TRP A 78 -11.07 -18.03 -9.35
CA TRP A 78 -10.49 -17.87 -10.71
C TRP A 78 -9.02 -17.46 -10.72
N ALA A 79 -8.34 -17.60 -9.60
CA ALA A 79 -6.92 -17.31 -9.51
C ALA A 79 -6.09 -18.39 -10.20
N CYS A 80 -5.24 -17.98 -11.14
CA CYS A 80 -4.29 -18.87 -11.80
C CYS A 80 -3.00 -19.07 -10.98
N TYR A 81 -2.77 -18.23 -9.97
CA TYR A 81 -1.66 -18.31 -9.03
C TYR A 81 -1.99 -17.53 -7.75
N ASP A 82 -1.16 -17.66 -6.73
CA ASP A 82 -1.31 -16.91 -5.48
C ASP A 82 -0.85 -15.46 -5.63
N THR A 83 -1.78 -14.59 -6.04
CA THR A 83 -1.51 -13.17 -6.25
C THR A 83 -1.23 -12.43 -4.95
N LEU A 84 -1.80 -12.90 -3.83
CA LEU A 84 -1.64 -12.29 -2.50
C LEU A 84 -0.21 -12.49 -2.02
N ASN A 85 0.26 -13.75 -2.08
CA ASN A 85 1.63 -14.08 -1.68
C ASN A 85 2.65 -13.43 -2.61
N ALA A 86 2.42 -13.45 -3.93
CA ALA A 86 3.32 -12.79 -4.89
C ALA A 86 3.42 -11.29 -4.63
N CYS A 87 2.29 -10.61 -4.38
CA CYS A 87 2.28 -9.17 -4.07
C CYS A 87 3.07 -8.87 -2.80
N TYR A 88 2.86 -9.66 -1.75
CA TYR A 88 3.55 -9.51 -0.48
C TYR A 88 5.06 -9.79 -0.63
N ASP A 89 5.43 -10.89 -1.27
CA ASP A 89 6.83 -11.30 -1.47
C ASP A 89 7.62 -10.26 -2.29
N ILE A 90 7.03 -9.74 -3.38
CA ILE A 90 7.65 -8.65 -4.17
C ILE A 90 7.80 -7.39 -3.31
N THR A 91 6.78 -7.03 -2.54
CA THR A 91 6.82 -5.85 -1.66
C THR A 91 7.96 -5.97 -0.65
N GLN A 92 8.11 -7.14 -0.01
CA GLN A 92 9.16 -7.36 0.98
C GLN A 92 10.56 -7.51 0.35
N SER A 93 10.65 -8.12 -0.84
CA SER A 93 11.93 -8.33 -1.54
C SER A 93 12.56 -7.02 -2.03
N PHE A 94 11.75 -6.03 -2.39
CA PHE A 94 12.18 -4.77 -2.99
C PHE A 94 11.87 -3.56 -2.09
N GLN A 95 11.97 -3.72 -0.77
CA GLN A 95 11.75 -2.61 0.18
C GLN A 95 12.70 -1.43 -0.05
N ASP A 96 13.97 -1.71 -0.37
CA ASP A 96 14.95 -0.65 -0.61
C ASP A 96 14.57 0.19 -1.85
N GLU A 97 14.20 -0.47 -2.94
CA GLU A 97 13.76 0.19 -4.17
C GLU A 97 12.42 0.90 -4.01
N LEU A 98 11.61 0.55 -3.00
CA LEU A 98 10.35 1.21 -2.67
C LEU A 98 10.55 2.47 -1.82
N HIS A 99 11.43 2.41 -0.81
CA HIS A 99 11.63 3.54 0.11
C HIS A 99 12.71 4.51 -0.34
N ARG A 100 13.64 4.08 -1.19
CA ARG A 100 14.80 4.87 -1.60
C ARG A 100 14.79 5.04 -3.13
N PRO A 101 14.31 6.19 -3.63
CA PRO A 101 14.27 6.46 -5.06
C PRO A 101 15.65 6.36 -5.72
N MET A 102 15.87 5.31 -6.51
CA MET A 102 17.10 5.08 -7.27
C MET A 102 16.85 4.92 -8.78
N PHE A 103 15.59 4.88 -9.21
CA PHE A 103 15.25 4.66 -10.62
C PHE A 103 15.18 5.97 -11.40
N PRO A 104 15.30 5.93 -12.74
CA PRO A 104 15.07 7.10 -13.59
C PRO A 104 13.64 7.64 -13.47
N TYR A 105 12.66 6.76 -13.22
CA TYR A 105 11.25 7.10 -13.07
C TYR A 105 10.50 6.03 -12.27
N LYS A 106 9.23 6.30 -11.94
CA LYS A 106 8.37 5.39 -11.17
C LYS A 106 8.15 4.04 -11.88
N TYR A 107 8.13 2.96 -11.10
CA TYR A 107 7.82 1.60 -11.56
C TYR A 107 6.65 0.99 -10.76
N LYS A 108 5.80 0.16 -11.39
CA LYS A 108 4.61 -0.44 -10.75
C LYS A 108 4.48 -1.93 -11.08
N PHE A 109 4.05 -2.73 -10.11
CA PHE A 109 3.79 -4.16 -10.26
C PHE A 109 2.31 -4.48 -10.04
N PHE A 110 1.76 -5.34 -10.89
CA PHE A 110 0.36 -5.80 -10.80
C PHE A 110 0.24 -7.30 -11.02
N GLY A 111 -0.62 -7.92 -10.22
CA GLY A 111 -0.50 -9.33 -9.90
C GLY A 111 -1.46 -10.31 -10.57
N CYS A 112 -2.12 -10.08 -11.73
CA CYS A 112 -2.66 -11.19 -12.54
C CYS A 112 -3.10 -10.79 -13.99
N PRO A 113 -3.15 -11.75 -14.94
CA PRO A 113 -3.64 -11.52 -16.31
C PRO A 113 -5.14 -11.25 -16.44
N ASN A 114 -5.95 -11.64 -15.45
CA ASN A 114 -7.39 -11.33 -15.41
C ASN A 114 -7.65 -9.84 -15.16
N ASP A 115 -6.59 -9.10 -14.78
CA ASP A 115 -6.54 -7.65 -14.81
C ASP A 115 -7.58 -6.92 -13.94
N CYS A 116 -8.09 -7.58 -12.89
CA CYS A 116 -9.06 -6.96 -11.99
C CYS A 116 -8.48 -5.79 -11.18
N ALA A 117 -7.15 -5.68 -11.10
CA ALA A 117 -6.43 -4.57 -10.46
C ALA A 117 -5.86 -3.57 -11.50
N ILE A 118 -6.22 -3.69 -12.78
CA ILE A 118 -5.91 -2.75 -13.87
C ILE A 118 -4.39 -2.52 -14.04
N ALA A 119 -3.69 -3.62 -14.28
CA ALA A 119 -2.28 -3.72 -14.62
C ALA A 119 -1.91 -3.10 -15.98
N ARG A 120 -2.82 -3.14 -16.96
CA ARG A 120 -2.49 -2.90 -18.37
C ARG A 120 -2.63 -1.45 -18.86
N ASP A 121 -3.27 -0.58 -18.09
CA ASP A 121 -3.54 0.82 -18.49
C ASP A 121 -2.48 1.82 -17.97
N MET A 122 -1.26 1.38 -17.64
CA MET A 122 -0.20 2.25 -17.07
C MET A 122 1.09 2.29 -17.88
#